data_AF-A0A0S8KDY6-F1
#
_entry.id   AF-A0A0S8KDY6-F1
#
_cell.length_a   1.000
_cell.length_b   1.000
_cell.length_c   1.000
_cell.angle_alpha   90.00
_cell.angle_beta   90.00
_cell.angle_gamma   90.00
#
_symmetry.space_group_name_H-M   'P 1'
#
loop_
_entity.id
_entity.type
_entity.pdbx_description
1 polymer ?
#
loop_
_entity_poly.entity_id
_entity_poly.type
_entity_poly.pdbx_seq_one_letter_code
_entity_poly.pdbx_strand_id
1 'polypeptide(L)'
;MSKNLNRREFCKKSLITSAAVTSACGLGEKTLLAAPVNSAAAPTRKDSATGLAMGKIGKVKISRLIIGGNQFSGWSHSRDLKYLRELFMAYSTDEKIMETLQMAEENGINTIITASSGYLNKYWKERGGQIQWIAQVHPKSNDLTSDIKRAIDNGAVGAYVQGGVGDSFVKNGRVDLLGKAVEFIKENGLIAGIGGHSVEVPIAVEKAQIDVDSSRELLVRYAERRQGRI
;
A
#
# COMPACT_ATOMS: atom_id res chain seq x y z
N MET A 1 -14.64 15.94 30.07
CA MET A 1 -15.32 16.62 28.94
C MET A 1 -14.54 16.34 27.66
N SER A 2 -15.04 15.46 26.79
CA SER A 2 -14.39 15.14 25.51
C SER A 2 -14.63 16.26 24.50
N LYS A 3 -13.56 16.87 24.00
CA LYS A 3 -13.64 17.80 22.86
C LYS A 3 -13.61 16.97 21.58
N ASN A 4 -14.78 16.74 20.98
CA ASN A 4 -14.91 16.14 19.66
C ASN A 4 -14.26 17.06 18.61
N LEU A 5 -13.05 16.71 18.17
CA LEU A 5 -12.40 17.38 17.05
C LEU A 5 -13.08 16.97 15.75
N ASN A 6 -13.87 17.90 15.19
CA ASN A 6 -14.53 17.74 13.89
C ASN A 6 -13.52 18.01 12.75
N ARG A 7 -13.50 17.17 11.70
CA ARG A 7 -12.68 17.36 10.50
C ARG A 7 -12.77 18.77 9.89
N ARG A 8 -13.94 19.42 9.97
CA ARG A 8 -14.14 20.80 9.49
C ARG A 8 -13.42 21.86 10.32
N GLU A 9 -13.34 21.67 11.65
CA GLU A 9 -12.63 22.59 12.55
C GLU A 9 -11.11 22.51 12.35
N PHE A 10 -10.60 21.31 12.03
CA PHE A 10 -9.19 21.11 11.71
C PHE A 10 -8.77 21.86 10.43
N CYS A 11 -9.55 21.74 9.34
CA CYS A 11 -9.26 22.46 8.10
C CYS A 11 -9.37 23.98 8.25
N LYS A 12 -10.31 24.49 9.07
CA LYS A 12 -10.42 25.92 9.36
C LYS A 12 -9.19 26.46 10.10
N LYS A 13 -8.66 25.71 11.06
CA LYS A 13 -7.43 26.10 11.78
C LYS A 13 -6.19 26.13 10.88
N SER A 14 -6.14 25.27 9.86
CA SER A 14 -5.00 25.23 8.94
C SER A 14 -4.95 26.40 7.95
N LEU A 15 -6.08 27.07 7.68
CA LEU A 15 -6.15 28.21 6.75
C LEU A 15 -5.74 29.54 7.39
N ILE A 16 -5.84 29.66 8.71
CA ILE A 16 -5.50 30.91 9.43
C ILE A 16 -3.98 31.08 9.54
N THR A 17 -3.20 29.99 9.49
CA THR A 17 -1.73 30.04 9.61
C THR A 17 -1.02 30.46 8.31
N SER A 18 -1.70 30.43 7.16
CA SER A 18 -1.11 30.76 5.85
C SER A 18 -1.24 32.24 5.46
N ALA A 19 -1.94 33.06 6.25
CA ALA A 19 -2.16 34.47 5.93
C ALA A 19 -1.00 35.40 6.35
N ALA A 20 0.06 34.88 6.98
CA ALA A 20 1.20 35.69 7.43
C ALA A 20 2.38 35.75 6.43
N VAL A 21 2.31 35.08 5.27
CA VAL A 21 3.43 35.03 4.29
C VAL A 21 2.96 35.41 2.88
N THR A 22 2.13 36.44 2.76
CA THR A 22 1.68 36.94 1.45
C THR A 22 1.90 38.45 1.31
N SER A 23 3.13 38.90 1.56
CA SER A 23 3.58 40.24 1.18
C SER A 23 5.02 40.21 0.68
N ALA A 24 5.27 39.50 -0.42
CA ALA A 24 6.42 39.74 -1.31
C ALA A 24 6.27 38.95 -2.63
N CYS A 25 5.20 39.19 -3.39
CA CYS A 25 5.16 38.83 -4.81
C CYS A 25 4.99 40.10 -5.63
N GLY A 26 6.13 40.69 -5.99
CA GLY A 26 6.21 41.76 -6.98
C GLY A 26 7.22 41.37 -8.05
N LEU A 27 6.71 41.14 -9.26
CA LEU A 27 7.29 41.46 -10.59
C LEU A 27 8.78 41.17 -10.85
N GLY A 28 9.02 40.34 -11.89
CA GLY A 28 10.10 40.59 -12.84
C GLY A 28 11.12 39.46 -12.99
N GLU A 29 11.06 38.76 -14.13
CA GLU A 29 12.20 38.04 -14.70
C GLU A 29 13.37 39.00 -14.89
N LYS A 30 14.41 38.85 -14.06
CA LYS A 30 15.82 39.17 -14.31
C LYS A 30 16.52 39.03 -12.96
N THR A 31 17.21 37.90 -12.76
CA THR A 31 18.56 37.77 -12.14
C THR A 31 18.83 36.27 -11.98
N LEU A 32 19.15 35.64 -13.11
CA LEU A 32 19.81 34.34 -13.18
C LEU A 32 21.32 34.57 -12.91
N LEU A 33 21.69 35.00 -11.70
CA LEU A 33 23.09 35.12 -11.30
C LEU A 33 23.26 34.84 -9.81
N ALA A 34 23.84 33.67 -9.53
CA ALA A 34 24.64 33.30 -8.35
C ALA A 34 24.21 33.88 -6.99
N ALA A 35 23.34 33.15 -6.28
CA ALA A 35 23.31 33.20 -4.82
C ALA A 35 24.16 32.04 -4.26
N PRO A 36 25.07 32.28 -3.30
CA PRO A 36 25.84 31.21 -2.69
C PRO A 36 24.90 30.27 -1.95
N VAL A 37 25.02 28.97 -2.25
CA VAL A 37 24.35 27.92 -1.48
C VAL A 37 25.03 27.89 -0.12
N ASN A 38 24.54 28.70 0.82
CA ASN A 38 24.75 28.42 2.23
C ASN A 38 24.13 27.04 2.45
N SER A 39 25.01 26.04 2.60
CA SER A 39 24.64 24.69 2.98
C SER A 39 24.10 24.77 4.41
N ALA A 40 22.83 25.17 4.52
CA ALA A 40 22.06 25.02 5.73
C ALA A 40 22.05 23.51 6.00
N ALA A 41 22.77 23.11 7.05
CA ALA A 41 22.79 21.74 7.53
C ALA A 41 21.36 21.21 7.51
N ALA A 42 21.18 20.06 6.85
CA ALA A 42 19.89 19.38 6.83
C ALA A 42 19.36 19.32 8.27
N PRO A 43 18.09 19.67 8.51
CA PRO A 43 17.53 19.64 9.84
C PRO A 43 17.81 18.25 10.43
N THR A 44 18.43 18.22 11.60
CA THR A 44 18.69 16.99 12.34
C THR A 44 17.37 16.21 12.41
N ARG A 45 17.33 15.04 11.75
CA ARG A 45 16.16 14.17 11.77
C ARG A 45 15.83 13.93 13.23
N LYS A 46 14.66 14.43 13.67
CA LYS A 46 14.06 14.01 14.93
C LYS A 46 14.06 12.49 14.97
N ASP A 47 14.39 11.95 16.14
CA ASP A 47 14.47 10.53 16.42
C ASP A 47 13.40 9.75 15.65
N SER A 48 13.84 8.71 14.94
CA SER A 48 12.98 7.75 14.25
C SER A 48 11.79 7.41 15.15
N ALA A 49 10.56 7.55 14.63
CA ALA A 49 9.37 7.26 15.41
C ALA A 49 9.52 5.87 16.05
N THR A 50 9.72 5.82 17.37
CA THR A 50 9.85 4.56 18.11
C THR A 50 8.54 3.80 18.01
N GLY A 51 8.52 2.83 17.08
CA GLY A 51 7.50 1.82 16.85
C GLY A 51 6.16 2.37 16.37
N LEU A 52 5.85 2.23 15.07
CA LEU A 52 4.48 2.37 14.59
C LEU A 52 3.57 1.37 15.30
N ALA A 53 2.32 1.77 15.57
CA ALA A 53 1.31 0.84 16.05
C ALA A 53 1.18 -0.33 15.07
N MET A 54 1.05 -1.55 15.61
CA MET A 54 1.00 -2.78 14.84
C MET A 54 -0.38 -3.44 14.97
N GLY A 55 -0.81 -4.14 13.93
CA GLY A 55 -1.91 -5.09 13.93
C GLY A 55 -1.40 -6.51 13.66
N LYS A 56 -2.31 -7.48 13.68
CA LYS A 56 -2.01 -8.87 13.31
C LYS A 56 -3.07 -9.34 12.32
N ILE A 57 -2.64 -9.97 11.23
CA ILE A 57 -3.49 -10.67 10.27
C ILE A 57 -2.98 -12.12 10.23
N GLY A 58 -3.81 -13.09 10.56
CA GLY A 58 -3.37 -14.47 10.75
C GLY A 58 -2.21 -14.54 11.74
N LYS A 59 -1.05 -15.03 11.29
CA LYS A 59 0.20 -15.09 12.08
C LYS A 59 1.13 -13.88 11.91
N VAL A 60 0.84 -12.98 10.97
CA VAL A 60 1.75 -11.90 10.53
C VAL A 60 1.47 -10.61 11.31
N LYS A 61 2.52 -9.99 11.86
CA LYS A 61 2.45 -8.70 12.57
C LYS A 61 2.76 -7.56 11.58
N ILE A 62 1.82 -6.63 11.41
CA ILE A 62 1.84 -5.64 10.33
C ILE A 62 1.73 -4.23 10.91
N SER A 63 2.57 -3.30 10.46
CA SER A 63 2.48 -1.89 10.83
C SER A 63 1.17 -1.26 10.34
N ARG A 64 0.60 -0.31 11.09
CA ARG A 64 -0.63 0.38 10.66
C ARG A 64 -0.48 1.19 9.39
N LEU A 65 0.75 1.50 9.00
CA LEU A 65 1.10 2.01 7.68
C LEU A 65 1.78 0.89 6.89
N ILE A 66 1.36 0.68 5.65
CA ILE A 66 1.90 -0.33 4.73
C ILE A 66 2.37 0.43 3.49
N ILE A 67 3.58 0.15 2.99
CA ILE A 67 4.06 0.78 1.77
C ILE A 67 3.43 0.09 0.54
N GLY A 68 3.02 0.88 -0.45
CA GLY A 68 2.47 0.37 -1.72
C GLY A 68 3.50 0.46 -2.84
N GLY A 69 3.69 -0.62 -3.60
CA GLY A 69 4.73 -0.70 -4.63
C GLY A 69 4.30 -0.40 -6.08
N ASN A 70 3.08 0.10 -6.33
CA ASN A 70 2.64 0.41 -7.70
C ASN A 70 3.50 1.50 -8.35
N GLN A 71 3.93 2.50 -7.58
CA GLN A 71 4.76 3.59 -8.10
C GLN A 71 6.13 3.07 -8.55
N PHE A 72 6.70 2.12 -7.80
CA PHE A 72 7.97 1.46 -8.14
C PHE A 72 7.92 0.63 -9.42
N SER A 73 6.72 0.29 -9.91
CA SER A 73 6.51 -0.49 -11.14
C SER A 73 5.89 0.32 -12.27
N GLY A 74 5.70 1.62 -12.07
CA GLY A 74 5.11 2.53 -13.08
C GLY A 74 3.62 2.27 -13.31
N TRP A 75 2.96 1.54 -12.41
CA TRP A 75 1.51 1.31 -12.49
C TRP A 75 0.74 2.52 -11.96
N SER A 76 0.39 3.42 -12.87
CA SER A 76 -0.55 4.51 -12.59
C SER A 76 -1.95 4.15 -13.09
N HIS A 77 -2.95 4.15 -12.20
CA HIS A 77 -4.36 4.09 -12.59
C HIS A 77 -4.84 5.44 -13.13
N SER A 78 -4.12 5.95 -14.12
CA SER A 78 -4.37 7.23 -14.76
C SER A 78 -4.93 6.97 -16.14
N ARG A 79 -6.22 7.27 -16.32
CA ARG A 79 -6.97 7.07 -17.56
C ARG A 79 -6.20 7.60 -18.78
N ASP A 80 -5.99 8.92 -18.81
CA ASP A 80 -5.52 9.62 -20.02
C ASP A 80 -4.11 10.22 -19.86
N LEU A 81 -3.52 10.17 -18.66
CA LEU A 81 -2.22 10.77 -18.39
C LEU A 81 -1.09 9.78 -18.63
N LYS A 82 -0.79 9.51 -19.91
CA LYS A 82 0.23 8.54 -20.34
C LYS A 82 1.63 8.82 -19.77
N TYR A 83 1.97 10.10 -19.54
CA TYR A 83 3.27 10.52 -19.00
C TYR A 83 3.49 10.12 -17.53
N LEU A 84 2.45 9.75 -16.77
CA LEU A 84 2.61 9.44 -15.34
C LEU A 84 3.44 8.19 -15.11
N ARG A 85 3.32 7.18 -15.97
CA ARG A 85 4.18 6.00 -15.92
C ARG A 85 5.64 6.40 -16.09
N GLU A 86 5.96 7.21 -17.10
CA GLU A 86 7.32 7.68 -17.36
C GLU A 86 7.87 8.48 -16.18
N LEU A 87 7.04 9.35 -15.58
CA LEU A 87 7.42 10.11 -14.39
C LEU A 87 7.71 9.19 -13.18
N PHE A 88 6.87 8.19 -12.94
CA PHE A 88 7.09 7.20 -11.87
C PHE A 88 8.37 6.41 -12.08
N MET A 89 8.66 6.02 -13.32
CA MET A 89 9.88 5.28 -13.65
C MET A 89 11.13 6.15 -13.61
N ALA A 90 11.03 7.42 -14.01
CA ALA A 90 12.13 8.38 -13.91
C ALA A 90 12.52 8.66 -12.44
N TYR A 91 11.55 8.68 -11.53
CA TYR A 91 11.80 8.90 -10.10
C TYR A 91 12.19 7.61 -9.36
N SER A 92 11.53 6.49 -9.67
CA SER A 92 11.70 5.22 -8.95
C SER A 92 12.88 4.42 -9.49
N THR A 93 14.07 5.01 -9.48
CA THR A 93 15.31 4.29 -9.77
C THR A 93 15.57 3.22 -8.71
N ASP A 94 16.38 2.21 -9.03
CA ASP A 94 16.75 1.16 -8.08
C ASP A 94 17.26 1.72 -6.74
N GLU A 95 18.16 2.69 -6.78
CA GLU A 95 18.70 3.32 -5.56
C GLU A 95 17.59 4.04 -4.80
N LYS A 96 16.69 4.75 -5.50
CA LYS A 96 15.62 5.47 -4.83
C LYS A 96 14.61 4.54 -4.19
N ILE A 97 14.32 3.40 -4.81
CA ILE A 97 13.48 2.35 -4.23
C ILE A 97 14.13 1.80 -2.97
N MET A 98 15.42 1.44 -3.02
CA MET A 98 16.15 0.92 -1.85
C MET A 98 16.21 1.93 -0.70
N GLU A 99 16.52 3.20 -0.98
CA GLU A 99 16.51 4.28 0.01
C GLU A 99 15.12 4.43 0.64
N THR A 100 14.06 4.35 -0.17
CA THR A 100 12.67 4.47 0.32
C THR A 100 12.30 3.30 1.23
N LEU A 101 12.66 2.07 0.86
CA LEU A 101 12.39 0.89 1.69
C LEU A 101 13.18 0.93 3.00
N GLN A 102 14.44 1.33 2.95
CA GLN A 102 15.28 1.51 4.14
C GLN A 102 14.70 2.56 5.08
N MET A 103 14.37 3.74 4.56
CA MET A 103 13.72 4.77 5.37
C MET A 103 12.40 4.32 5.97
N ALA A 104 11.61 3.53 5.23
CA ALA A 104 10.35 2.99 5.73
C ALA A 104 10.59 2.06 6.94
N GLU A 105 11.53 1.12 6.82
CA GLU A 105 11.90 0.19 7.90
C GLU A 105 12.48 0.91 9.12
N GLU A 106 13.40 1.85 8.92
CA GLU A 106 13.99 2.68 9.99
C GLU A 106 12.92 3.48 10.76
N ASN A 107 11.79 3.78 10.13
CA ASN A 107 10.65 4.46 10.75
C ASN A 107 9.54 3.50 11.23
N GLY A 108 9.82 2.19 11.28
CA GLY A 108 8.94 1.18 11.85
C GLY A 108 7.84 0.66 10.91
N ILE A 109 7.87 0.98 9.61
CA ILE A 109 7.02 0.32 8.60
C ILE A 109 7.66 -1.03 8.29
N ASN A 110 6.91 -2.12 8.45
CA ASN A 110 7.47 -3.46 8.32
C ASN A 110 6.86 -4.30 7.20
N THR A 111 5.98 -3.72 6.38
CA THR A 111 5.22 -4.45 5.36
C THR A 111 5.06 -3.64 4.08
N ILE A 112 5.22 -4.30 2.94
CA ILE A 112 4.93 -3.81 1.59
C ILE A 112 3.84 -4.65 0.90
N ILE A 113 2.96 -3.98 0.17
CA ILE A 113 2.05 -4.59 -0.81
C ILE A 113 2.49 -4.22 -2.23
N THR A 114 2.78 -5.23 -3.06
CA THR A 114 3.15 -5.05 -4.47
C THR A 114 3.04 -6.35 -5.25
N ALA A 115 2.96 -6.26 -6.58
CA ALA A 115 3.00 -7.42 -7.48
C ALA A 115 4.43 -7.90 -7.82
N SER A 116 5.44 -7.05 -7.66
CA SER A 116 6.81 -7.35 -8.09
C SER A 116 7.75 -7.56 -6.91
N SER A 117 8.52 -8.65 -6.94
CA SER A 117 9.58 -8.94 -5.96
C SER A 117 10.97 -8.49 -6.38
N GLY A 118 11.19 -8.07 -7.64
CA GLY A 118 12.55 -7.87 -8.18
C GLY A 118 13.40 -6.90 -7.36
N TYR A 119 12.83 -5.73 -7.03
CA TYR A 119 13.51 -4.73 -6.19
C TYR A 119 13.54 -5.13 -4.70
N LEU A 120 12.61 -5.97 -4.23
CA LEU A 120 12.62 -6.49 -2.86
C LEU A 120 13.75 -7.49 -2.66
N ASN A 121 13.92 -8.42 -3.61
CA ASN A 121 15.03 -9.37 -3.63
C ASN A 121 16.38 -8.63 -3.60
N LYS A 122 16.51 -7.58 -4.41
CA LYS A 122 17.69 -6.71 -4.41
C LYS A 122 17.90 -6.04 -3.04
N TYR A 123 16.85 -5.45 -2.50
CA TYR A 123 16.90 -4.77 -1.21
C TYR A 123 17.27 -5.70 -0.04
N TRP A 124 16.67 -6.89 0.05
CA TRP A 124 17.02 -7.90 1.06
C TRP A 124 18.46 -8.38 0.90
N LYS A 125 18.92 -8.62 -0.33
CA LYS A 125 20.27 -9.13 -0.61
C LYS A 125 21.36 -8.10 -0.37
N GLU A 126 21.15 -6.86 -0.81
CA GLU A 126 22.19 -5.82 -0.84
C GLU A 126 22.20 -4.94 0.40
N ARG A 127 21.04 -4.72 1.04
CA ARG A 127 20.90 -3.84 2.21
C ARG A 127 20.56 -4.60 3.50
N GLY A 128 20.31 -5.91 3.42
CA GLY A 128 19.92 -6.71 4.59
C GLY A 128 18.55 -6.33 5.16
N GLY A 129 17.69 -5.71 4.34
CA GLY A 129 16.35 -5.31 4.75
C GLY A 129 15.48 -6.49 5.18
N GLN A 130 14.44 -6.22 5.97
CA GLN A 130 13.57 -7.25 6.57
C GLN A 130 12.09 -6.99 6.29
N ILE A 131 11.78 -6.07 5.37
CA ILE A 131 10.41 -5.67 5.08
C ILE A 131 9.62 -6.88 4.57
N GLN A 132 8.50 -7.16 5.22
CA GLN A 132 7.63 -8.29 4.87
C GLN A 132 6.85 -7.97 3.59
N TRP A 133 6.68 -8.96 2.72
CA TRP A 133 5.97 -8.77 1.47
C TRP A 133 4.62 -9.49 1.43
N ILE A 134 3.56 -8.73 1.16
CA ILE A 134 2.25 -9.27 0.77
C ILE A 134 2.09 -9.10 -0.74
N ALA A 135 2.10 -10.22 -1.46
CA ALA A 135 2.06 -10.25 -2.91
C ALA A 135 0.66 -9.93 -3.46
N GLN A 136 0.60 -9.00 -4.40
CA GLN A 136 -0.57 -8.85 -5.28
C GLN A 136 -0.43 -9.86 -6.41
N VAL A 137 -1.31 -10.87 -6.45
CA VAL A 137 -1.27 -11.94 -7.45
C VAL A 137 -2.39 -11.83 -8.48
N HIS A 138 -2.15 -12.35 -9.69
CA HIS A 138 -3.04 -12.26 -10.84
C HIS A 138 -3.41 -13.65 -11.39
N PRO A 139 -4.13 -14.49 -10.61
CA PRO A 139 -4.58 -15.79 -11.09
C PRO A 139 -5.47 -15.64 -12.33
N LYS A 140 -5.35 -16.59 -13.25
CA LYS A 140 -6.11 -16.65 -14.50
C LYS A 140 -7.01 -17.88 -14.50
N SER A 141 -8.09 -17.85 -15.28
CA SER A 141 -9.03 -18.97 -15.36
C SER A 141 -8.40 -20.29 -15.82
N ASN A 142 -7.30 -20.23 -16.58
CA ASN A 142 -6.53 -21.38 -17.05
C ASN A 142 -5.25 -21.64 -16.26
N ASP A 143 -4.89 -20.76 -15.31
CA ASP A 143 -3.73 -20.92 -14.43
C ASP A 143 -3.92 -20.08 -13.17
N LEU A 144 -4.35 -20.72 -12.10
CA LEU A 144 -4.56 -20.06 -10.82
C LEU A 144 -3.28 -19.96 -10.00
N THR A 145 -2.26 -20.79 -10.26
CA THR A 145 -1.24 -21.11 -9.25
C THR A 145 0.14 -20.57 -9.56
N SER A 146 0.53 -20.41 -10.83
CA SER A 146 1.93 -20.07 -11.15
C SER A 146 2.35 -18.71 -10.57
N ASP A 147 1.46 -17.73 -10.60
CA ASP A 147 1.72 -16.39 -10.06
C ASP A 147 1.87 -16.40 -8.52
N ILE A 148 1.09 -17.26 -7.86
CA ILE A 148 1.13 -17.49 -6.41
C ILE A 148 2.42 -18.24 -6.04
N LYS A 149 2.79 -19.28 -6.79
CA LYS A 149 4.04 -20.02 -6.60
C LYS A 149 5.24 -19.10 -6.70
N ARG A 150 5.30 -18.23 -7.72
CA ARG A 150 6.35 -17.20 -7.80
C ARG A 150 6.41 -16.36 -6.51
N ALA A 151 5.27 -15.91 -5.98
CA ALA A 151 5.27 -15.11 -4.76
C ALA A 151 5.82 -15.90 -3.56
N ILE A 152 5.42 -17.17 -3.42
CA ILE A 152 5.92 -18.08 -2.37
C ILE A 152 7.44 -18.27 -2.51
N ASP A 153 7.91 -18.61 -3.70
CA ASP A 153 9.33 -18.87 -3.99
C ASP A 153 10.22 -17.64 -3.75
N ASN A 154 9.65 -16.44 -3.80
CA ASN A 154 10.32 -15.17 -3.52
C ASN A 154 10.09 -14.65 -2.10
N GLY A 155 9.57 -15.48 -1.18
CA GLY A 155 9.51 -15.14 0.25
C GLY A 155 8.34 -14.25 0.67
N ALA A 156 7.23 -14.24 -0.08
CA ALA A 156 6.03 -13.54 0.37
C ALA A 156 5.48 -14.16 1.68
N VAL A 157 5.09 -13.31 2.63
CA VAL A 157 4.43 -13.74 3.88
C VAL A 157 2.92 -13.87 3.72
N GLY A 158 2.39 -13.30 2.64
CA GLY A 158 0.97 -13.27 2.30
C GLY A 158 0.76 -13.02 0.81
N ALA A 159 -0.41 -13.37 0.30
CA ALA A 159 -0.81 -13.06 -1.05
C ALA A 159 -2.30 -12.70 -1.12
N TYR A 160 -2.67 -11.84 -2.07
CA TYR A 160 -4.06 -11.53 -2.34
C TYR A 160 -4.34 -11.40 -3.83
N VAL A 161 -5.53 -11.83 -4.23
CA VAL A 161 -6.01 -11.68 -5.62
C VAL A 161 -6.19 -10.20 -5.93
N GLN A 162 -5.56 -9.72 -7.01
CA GLN A 162 -5.65 -8.33 -7.45
C GLN A 162 -7.10 -7.89 -7.72
N GLY A 163 -7.42 -6.63 -7.41
CA GLY A 163 -8.80 -6.12 -7.47
C GLY A 163 -9.51 -6.29 -8.82
N GLY A 164 -8.81 -6.06 -9.93
CA GLY A 164 -9.39 -6.24 -11.26
C GLY A 164 -9.66 -7.70 -11.61
N VAL A 165 -8.82 -8.62 -11.12
CA VAL A 165 -9.05 -10.06 -11.22
C VAL A 165 -10.24 -10.48 -10.36
N GLY A 166 -10.30 -9.99 -9.11
CA GLY A 166 -11.43 -10.22 -8.20
C GLY A 166 -12.76 -9.77 -8.80
N ASP A 167 -12.83 -8.53 -9.31
CA ASP A 167 -14.01 -8.00 -9.98
C ASP A 167 -14.40 -8.84 -11.21
N SER A 168 -13.42 -9.23 -12.04
CA SER A 168 -13.64 -10.01 -13.24
C SER A 168 -14.22 -11.39 -12.92
N PHE A 169 -13.66 -12.10 -11.93
CA PHE A 169 -14.15 -13.42 -11.55
C PHE A 169 -15.57 -13.34 -10.98
N VAL A 170 -15.85 -12.37 -10.11
CA VAL A 170 -17.21 -12.19 -9.54
C VAL A 170 -18.22 -11.84 -10.64
N LYS A 171 -17.88 -10.90 -11.53
CA LYS A 171 -18.76 -10.49 -12.63
C LYS A 171 -19.11 -11.65 -13.57
N ASN A 172 -18.18 -12.59 -13.77
CA ASN A 172 -18.37 -13.75 -14.64
C ASN A 172 -18.91 -14.99 -13.90
N GLY A 173 -19.36 -14.85 -12.64
CA GLY A 173 -19.87 -15.98 -11.84
C GLY A 173 -18.80 -17.00 -11.46
N ARG A 174 -17.52 -16.64 -11.54
CA ARG A 174 -16.35 -17.49 -11.28
C ARG A 174 -15.78 -17.32 -9.87
N VAL A 175 -16.65 -17.17 -8.89
CA VAL A 175 -16.27 -17.06 -7.47
C VAL A 175 -15.56 -18.34 -6.99
N ASP A 176 -15.85 -19.48 -7.62
CA ASP A 176 -15.15 -20.76 -7.42
C ASP A 176 -13.63 -20.63 -7.59
N LEU A 177 -13.18 -19.85 -8.58
CA LEU A 177 -11.77 -19.65 -8.85
C LEU A 177 -11.09 -18.80 -7.78
N LEU A 178 -11.81 -17.84 -7.20
CA LEU A 178 -11.31 -17.06 -6.07
C LEU A 178 -11.10 -17.94 -4.84
N GLY A 179 -12.07 -18.84 -4.57
CA GLY A 179 -11.96 -19.82 -3.48
C GLY A 179 -10.73 -20.71 -3.64
N LYS A 180 -10.54 -21.30 -4.83
CA LYS A 180 -9.38 -22.15 -5.14
C LYS A 180 -8.04 -21.40 -5.03
N ALA A 181 -8.00 -20.14 -5.46
CA ALA A 181 -6.80 -19.33 -5.31
C ALA A 181 -6.47 -19.05 -3.84
N VAL A 182 -7.47 -18.73 -3.03
CA VAL A 182 -7.32 -18.52 -1.57
C VAL A 182 -6.87 -19.80 -0.88
N GLU A 183 -7.51 -20.92 -1.17
CA GLU A 183 -7.16 -22.24 -0.63
C GLU A 183 -5.69 -22.56 -0.91
N PHE A 184 -5.25 -22.43 -2.18
CA PHE A 184 -3.87 -22.67 -2.57
C PHE A 184 -2.87 -21.75 -1.82
N ILE A 185 -3.20 -20.48 -1.60
CA ILE A 185 -2.34 -19.57 -0.80
C ILE A 185 -2.19 -20.09 0.64
N LYS A 186 -3.31 -20.50 1.26
CA LYS A 186 -3.34 -20.94 2.67
C LYS A 186 -2.68 -22.30 2.87
N GLU A 187 -2.86 -23.24 1.95
CA GLU A 187 -2.20 -24.55 1.96
C GLU A 187 -0.67 -24.40 1.95
N ASN A 188 -0.15 -23.35 1.33
CA ASN A 188 1.27 -23.01 1.32
C ASN A 188 1.70 -22.13 2.52
N GLY A 189 0.82 -21.93 3.51
CA GLY A 189 1.14 -21.31 4.79
C GLY A 189 1.22 -19.79 4.78
N LEU A 190 0.75 -19.13 3.72
CA LEU A 190 0.66 -17.67 3.61
C LEU A 190 -0.69 -17.17 4.16
N ILE A 191 -0.75 -15.90 4.56
CA ILE A 191 -2.05 -15.22 4.76
C ILE A 191 -2.67 -14.92 3.39
N ALA A 192 -3.98 -15.08 3.27
CA ALA A 192 -4.71 -14.98 2.01
C ALA A 192 -5.75 -13.85 2.02
N GLY A 193 -5.85 -13.14 0.89
CA GLY A 193 -6.83 -12.07 0.71
C GLY A 193 -7.41 -12.02 -0.70
N ILE A 194 -8.47 -11.23 -0.85
CA ILE A 194 -9.08 -10.91 -2.15
C ILE A 194 -9.28 -9.39 -2.20
N GLY A 195 -8.70 -8.75 -3.20
CA GLY A 195 -9.00 -7.37 -3.55
C GLY A 195 -10.23 -7.29 -4.46
N GLY A 196 -10.88 -6.13 -4.45
CA GLY A 196 -11.94 -5.78 -5.39
C GLY A 196 -12.10 -4.27 -5.44
N HIS A 197 -12.50 -3.74 -6.60
CA HIS A 197 -12.92 -2.34 -6.70
C HIS A 197 -14.43 -2.19 -6.51
N SER A 198 -15.18 -3.28 -6.70
CA SER A 198 -16.62 -3.35 -6.44
C SER A 198 -16.94 -3.94 -5.07
N VAL A 199 -17.99 -3.42 -4.43
CA VAL A 199 -18.57 -4.00 -3.20
C VAL A 199 -19.17 -5.40 -3.43
N GLU A 200 -19.46 -5.74 -4.69
CA GLU A 200 -19.94 -7.09 -5.05
C GLU A 200 -18.91 -8.17 -4.73
N VAL A 201 -17.61 -7.83 -4.75
CA VAL A 201 -16.55 -8.80 -4.45
C VAL A 201 -16.62 -9.29 -3.01
N PRO A 202 -16.54 -8.43 -1.96
CA PRO A 202 -16.66 -8.90 -0.60
C PRO A 202 -18.03 -9.54 -0.29
N ILE A 203 -19.12 -9.12 -0.95
CA ILE A 203 -20.44 -9.78 -0.82
C ILE A 203 -20.41 -11.21 -1.37
N ALA A 204 -19.86 -11.41 -2.56
CA ALA A 204 -19.78 -12.72 -3.20
C ALA A 204 -18.86 -13.67 -2.41
N VAL A 205 -17.73 -13.16 -1.91
CA VAL A 205 -16.77 -13.89 -1.07
C VAL A 205 -17.43 -14.37 0.23
N GLU A 206 -18.19 -13.51 0.90
CA GLU A 206 -18.92 -13.88 2.13
C GLU A 206 -20.02 -14.90 1.85
N LYS A 207 -20.83 -14.70 0.80
CA LYS A 207 -21.89 -15.65 0.39
C LYS A 207 -21.34 -17.03 0.04
N ALA A 208 -20.17 -17.08 -0.60
CA ALA A 208 -19.48 -18.31 -0.94
C ALA A 208 -18.67 -18.90 0.23
N GLN A 209 -18.67 -18.23 1.39
CA GLN A 209 -17.95 -18.65 2.60
C GLN A 209 -16.45 -18.89 2.37
N ILE A 210 -15.82 -18.09 1.50
CA ILE A 210 -14.39 -18.20 1.22
C ILE A 210 -13.61 -17.68 2.42
N ASP A 211 -12.72 -18.53 2.96
CA ASP A 211 -11.97 -18.28 4.19
C ASP A 211 -10.73 -17.38 3.97
N VAL A 212 -10.98 -16.08 3.84
CA VAL A 212 -9.95 -15.03 3.69
C VAL A 212 -9.53 -14.42 5.04
N ASP A 213 -8.24 -14.12 5.19
CA ASP A 213 -7.70 -13.48 6.40
C ASP A 213 -7.98 -11.96 6.44
N SER A 214 -8.01 -11.29 5.28
CA SER A 214 -8.09 -9.82 5.20
C SER A 214 -9.51 -9.25 5.20
N SER A 215 -10.47 -9.96 4.60
CA SER A 215 -11.81 -9.41 4.29
C SER A 215 -12.79 -9.62 5.43
N ARG A 216 -12.62 -10.71 6.19
CA ARG A 216 -13.51 -11.08 7.29
C ARG A 216 -13.50 -10.01 8.38
N GLU A 217 -12.34 -9.43 8.68
CA GLU A 217 -12.22 -8.41 9.72
C GLU A 217 -12.79 -7.03 9.31
N LEU A 218 -12.82 -6.70 8.01
CA LEU A 218 -13.43 -5.46 7.51
C LEU A 218 -14.97 -5.53 7.49
N LEU A 219 -15.54 -6.66 7.07
CA LEU A 219 -16.99 -6.85 6.99
C LEU A 219 -17.63 -7.06 8.37
N VAL A 220 -17.02 -7.87 9.25
CA VAL A 220 -17.51 -8.07 10.63
C VAL A 220 -17.54 -6.73 11.37
N ARG A 221 -16.48 -5.92 11.29
CA ARG A 221 -16.47 -4.59 11.92
C ARG A 221 -17.48 -3.61 11.30
N TYR A 222 -17.79 -3.74 10.01
CA TYR A 222 -18.81 -2.90 9.37
C TYR A 222 -20.23 -3.33 9.75
N ALA A 223 -20.50 -4.64 9.81
CA ALA A 223 -21.79 -5.21 10.20
C ALA A 223 -22.07 -4.99 11.70
N GLU A 224 -21.09 -5.19 12.58
CA GLU A 224 -21.21 -4.97 14.02
C GLU A 224 -21.45 -3.49 14.35
N ARG A 225 -20.77 -2.57 13.65
CA ARG A 225 -21.03 -1.12 13.78
C ARG A 225 -22.44 -0.72 13.31
N ARG A 226 -23.02 -1.44 12.36
CA ARG A 226 -24.37 -1.15 11.87
C ARG A 226 -25.46 -1.74 12.76
N GLN A 227 -25.15 -2.81 13.52
CA GLN A 227 -26.08 -3.44 14.46
C GLN A 227 -26.02 -2.88 15.89
N GLY A 228 -25.21 -1.84 16.15
CA GLY A 228 -25.22 -1.15 17.45
C GLY A 228 -24.80 -2.01 18.63
N ARG A 229 -24.02 -3.08 18.41
CA ARG A 229 -23.44 -3.90 19.47
C ARG A 229 -22.00 -3.45 19.74
N ILE A 230 -21.86 -2.34 20.46
CA ILE A 230 -20.70 -2.02 21.31
C ILE A 230 -21.24 -1.34 22.55
#